data_AF-A0A7H4PPP7-F1
#
_entry.id   AF-A0A7H4PPP7-F1
#
_cell.length_a   1.000
_cell.length_b   1.000
_cell.length_c   1.000
_cell.angle_alpha   90.00
_cell.angle_beta   90.00
_cell.angle_gamma   90.00
#
_symmetry.space_group_name_H-M   'P 1'
#
loop_
_entity.id
_entity.type
_entity.pdbx_description
1 polymer ?
#
loop_
_entity_poly.entity_id
_entity_poly.type
_entity_poly.pdbx_seq_one_letter_code
_entity_poly.pdbx_strand_id
1 'polypeptide(L)' 'MKTVAIISFALCGFANFGSIGVVVGAFSAISPQRAPEIAQLGLRALAAATLSNLMSATIAGFFIGLA' A
#
# COMPACT_ATOMS: atom_id res chain seq x y z
N MET A 1 -10.55 21.73 4.73
CA MET A 1 -9.95 20.68 5.59
C MET A 1 -10.14 19.26 5.03
N LYS A 2 -11.33 18.90 4.52
CA LYS A 2 -11.62 17.56 3.96
C LYS A 2 -10.58 17.02 2.96
N THR A 3 -10.22 17.79 1.93
CA THR A 3 -9.28 17.34 0.89
C THR A 3 -7.87 17.09 1.43
N VAL A 4 -7.40 17.93 2.34
CA VAL A 4 -6.09 17.77 2.98
C VAL A 4 -6.04 16.47 3.77
N ALA A 5 -7.08 16.16 4.55
CA ALA A 5 -7.15 14.92 5.31
C ALA A 5 -7.21 13.68 4.39
N ILE A 6 -8.02 13.70 3.32
CA ILE A 6 -8.07 12.60 2.34
C ILE A 6 -6.68 12.36 1.74
N ILE A 7 -6.00 13.42 1.29
CA ILE A 7 -4.67 13.32 0.68
C ILE A 7 -3.65 12.80 1.70
N SER A 8 -3.69 13.27 2.95
CA SER A 8 -2.80 12.80 4.01
C SER A 8 -2.94 11.29 4.24
N PHE A 9 -4.18 10.77 4.32
CA PHE A 9 -4.41 9.33 4.49
C PHE A 9 -4.11 8.52 3.23
N ALA A 10 -4.36 9.06 2.03
CA ALA A 10 -4.04 8.38 0.77
C ALA A 10 -2.52 8.22 0.56
N LEU A 11 -1.73 9.18 1.05
CA LEU A 11 -0.27 9.17 0.96
C LEU A 11 0.40 8.52 2.19
N CYS A 12 -0.34 8.19 3.25
CA CYS A 12 0.17 7.53 4.44
C CYS A 12 0.41 6.03 4.19
N GLY A 13 1.32 5.72 3.26
CA GLY A 13 1.76 4.35 3.04
C GLY A 13 2.78 4.24 1.91
N PHE A 14 3.70 3.29 2.05
CA PHE A 14 4.77 3.03 1.09
C PHE A 14 4.31 2.14 -0.07
N ALA A 15 3.13 2.42 -0.64
CA ALA A 15 2.59 1.68 -1.77
C ALA A 15 3.23 2.19 -3.08
N ASN A 16 4.48 1.83 -3.32
CA ASN A 16 5.20 2.13 -4.57
C ASN A 16 6.07 0.95 -5.01
N PHE A 17 6.48 0.96 -6.28
CA PHE A 17 7.28 -0.12 -6.87
C PHE A 17 8.61 -0.38 -6.14
N GLY A 18 9.29 0.66 -5.69
CA GLY A 18 10.57 0.54 -4.95
C GLY A 18 10.39 -0.15 -3.60
N SER A 19 9.41 0.29 -2.80
CA SER A 19 9.13 -0.31 -1.50
C SER A 19 8.65 -1.76 -1.61
N ILE A 20 7.85 -2.10 -2.63
CA ILE A 20 7.50 -3.49 -2.93
C ILE A 20 8.72 -4.30 -3.34
N GLY A 21 9.63 -3.73 -4.14
CA GLY A 21 10.90 -4.36 -4.50
C GLY A 21 11.75 -4.69 -3.28
N VAL A 22 11.84 -3.78 -2.30
CA VAL A 22 12.53 -4.02 -1.02
C VAL A 22 11.91 -5.20 -0.27
N VAL A 23 10.58 -5.23 -0.17
CA VAL A 23 9.85 -6.30 0.53
C VAL A 23 10.01 -7.65 -0.18
N VAL A 24 9.82 -7.69 -1.49
CA VAL A 24 10.02 -8.89 -2.32
C VAL A 24 11.46 -9.39 -2.19
N GLY A 25 12.45 -8.50 -2.21
CA GLY A 25 13.86 -8.84 -2.03
C GLY A 25 14.14 -9.42 -0.63
N ALA A 26 13.62 -8.80 0.42
CA ALA A 26 13.78 -9.28 1.80
C ALA A 26 13.14 -10.67 2.02
N PHE A 27 11.91 -10.88 1.53
CA PHE A 27 11.24 -12.19 1.63
C PHE A 27 11.92 -13.26 0.76
N SER A 28 12.41 -12.89 -0.43
CA SER A 28 13.16 -13.81 -1.30
C SER A 28 14.50 -14.21 -0.70
N ALA A 29 15.16 -13.33 0.06
CA ALA A 29 16.38 -13.65 0.79
C ALA A 29 16.12 -14.61 1.97
N ILE A 30 14.96 -14.50 2.62
CA ILE A 30 14.53 -15.41 3.70
C ILE A 30 14.12 -16.80 3.16
N SER A 31 13.41 -16.84 2.03
CA SER A 31 12.93 -18.08 1.42
C SER A 31 13.23 -18.12 -0.08
N PRO A 32 14.48 -18.46 -0.46
CA PRO A 32 14.91 -18.42 -1.86
C PRO A 32 14.17 -19.43 -2.74
N GLN A 33 13.69 -20.55 -2.20
CA GLN A 33 12.87 -21.50 -2.98
C GLN A 33 11.52 -20.91 -3.41
N ARG A 34 11.01 -19.90 -2.68
CA ARG A 34 9.71 -19.25 -2.96
C ARG A 34 9.83 -17.89 -3.64
N ALA A 35 11.05 -17.44 -3.95
CA ALA A 35 11.31 -16.20 -4.67
C ALA A 35 10.42 -15.98 -5.92
N PRO A 36 10.18 -16.98 -6.81
CA PRO A 36 9.30 -16.77 -7.97
C PRO A 36 7.84 -16.50 -7.58
N GLU A 37 7.33 -17.16 -6.54
CA GLU A 37 5.98 -16.94 -6.02
C GLU A 37 5.86 -15.54 -5.39
N ILE A 38 6.85 -15.15 -4.59
CA ILE A 38 6.91 -13.83 -3.92
C ILE A 38 6.97 -12.70 -4.97
N ALA A 39 7.77 -12.87 -6.03
CA ALA A 39 7.86 -11.89 -7.11
C ALA A 39 6.54 -11.73 -7.88
N GLN A 40 5.82 -12.82 -8.16
CA GLN A 40 4.50 -12.75 -8.81
C GLN A 40 3.45 -12.06 -7.93
N LEU A 41 3.53 -12.23 -6.61
CA LEU A 41 2.64 -11.56 -5.66
C LEU A 41 2.97 -10.07 -5.48
N GLY A 42 4.17 -9.61 -5.83
CA GLY A 42 4.60 -8.22 -5.63
C GLY A 42 3.67 -7.19 -6.25
N LEU A 43 3.26 -7.37 -7.51
CA LEU A 43 2.32 -6.43 -8.17
C LEU A 43 0.92 -6.45 -7.53
N ARG A 44 0.46 -7.63 -7.09
CA ARG A 44 -0.83 -7.75 -6.38
C ARG A 44 -0.74 -7.08 -5.00
N ALA A 45 0.40 -7.21 -4.32
CA ALA A 45 0.67 -6.56 -3.05
C ALA A 45 0.71 -5.03 -3.20
N LEU A 46 1.29 -4.52 -4.30
CA LEU A 46 1.25 -3.09 -4.62
C LEU A 46 -0.19 -2.58 -4.74
N ALA A 47 -1.01 -3.26 -5.54
CA ALA A 47 -2.40 -2.90 -5.74
C ALA A 47 -3.20 -2.95 -4.42
N ALA A 48 -2.99 -4.01 -3.62
CA ALA A 48 -3.62 -4.14 -2.31
C ALA A 48 -3.21 -3.01 -1.34
N ALA A 49 -1.92 -2.65 -1.32
CA ALA A 49 -1.42 -1.56 -0.48
C ALA A 49 -2.01 -0.20 -0.90
N THR A 50 -2.06 0.10 -2.20
CA THR A 50 -2.67 1.33 -2.71
C THR A 50 -4.15 1.40 -2.36
N LEU A 51 -4.90 0.31 -2.55
CA LEU A 51 -6.32 0.24 -2.19
C LEU A 51 -6.55 0.43 -0.69
N SER A 52 -5.69 -0.14 0.15
CA SER A 52 -5.74 0.06 1.61
C SER A 52 -5.61 1.53 2.00
N ASN A 53 -4.68 2.25 1.37
CA ASN A 53 -4.49 3.69 1.62
C ASN A 53 -5.70 4.51 1.13
N LEU A 54 -6.22 4.20 -0.06
CA LEU A 54 -7.40 4.87 -0.61
C LEU A 54 -8.67 4.62 0.22
N MET A 55 -8.83 3.40 0.75
CA MET A 55 -9.93 3.07 1.65
C MET A 55 -9.83 3.87 2.95
N SER A 56 -8.63 3.96 3.54
CA SER A 56 -8.39 4.79 4.73
C SER A 56 -8.68 6.27 4.47
N ALA A 57 -8.27 6.77 3.30
CA ALA A 57 -8.56 8.13 2.85
C ALA A 57 -10.07 8.39 2.66
N THR A 58 -10.80 7.40 2.15
CA THR A 58 -12.25 7.47 1.96
C THR A 58 -12.97 7.52 3.30
N ILE A 59 -12.54 6.69 4.26
CA ILE A 59 -13.08 6.68 5.63
C ILE A 59 -12.83 8.04 6.29
N ALA A 60 -11.60 8.56 6.25
CA ALA A 60 -11.27 9.87 6.80
C ALA A 60 -12.09 10.99 6.13
N GLY A 61 -12.23 10.95 4.81
CA GLY A 61 -13.02 11.90 4.05
C GLY A 61 -14.52 11.85 4.32
N PHE A 62 -15.05 10.66 4.64
CA PHE A 62 -16.44 10.47 5.03
C PHE A 62 -16.71 11.08 6.41
N PHE A 63 -15.92 10.73 7.42
CA PHE A 63 -16.10 11.25 8.78
C PHE A 63 -15.88 12.77 8.87
N ILE A 64 -14.87 13.30 8.18
CA ILE A 64 -14.59 14.75 8.14
C ILE A 64 -15.58 15.52 7.27
N GLY A 65 -16.26 14.87 6.34
CA GLY A 65 -17.32 15.48 5.54
C GLY A 65 -18.69 15.49 6.22
N LEU A 66 -18.90 14.62 7.21
CA LEU A 66 -20.12 14.53 8.01
C LEU A 66 -20.09 15.47 9.23
N ALA A 67 -18.89 15.82 9.69
CA ALA A 67 -18.64 16.81 10.76
C ALA A 67 -18.61 18.24 10.20
#